data_AF-L9LVJ9-F1
#
_entry.id   AF-L9LVJ9-F1
#
_cell.length_a   1.000
_cell.length_b   1.000
_cell.length_c   1.000
_cell.angle_alpha   90.00
_cell.angle_beta   90.00
_cell.angle_gamma   90.00
#
_symmetry.space_group_name_H-M   'P 1'
#
loop_
_entity.id
_entity.type
_entity.pdbx_description
1 polymer ?
#
loop_
_entity_poly.entity_id
_entity_poly.type
_entity_poly.pdbx_seq_one_letter_code
_entity_poly.pdbx_strand_id
1 'polypeptide(L)'
;DQSDNPLRKIFFFTSLAFYQPEIPDTPFFLICLTSLYLALTFIFVCLASGKLFSCLQVKEVFQVNTGDQMIDYFQNNKIATVYLGLAHHYKQVIMSYTEKNDEKANLLHKAFDYIQLAGASLVIVIILIILGKFLG
;
A
#
# COMPACT_ATOMS: atom_id res chain seq x y z
N ASP A 1 -26.83 -21.27 29.99
CA ASP A 1 -26.36 -21.50 28.61
C ASP A 1 -26.84 -20.37 27.71
N GLN A 2 -26.18 -19.20 27.78
CA GLN A 2 -26.63 -17.98 27.08
C GLN A 2 -25.46 -17.00 26.88
N SER A 3 -24.34 -17.49 26.33
CA SER A 3 -23.07 -16.74 26.27
C SER A 3 -22.55 -16.44 24.86
N ASP A 4 -23.27 -16.81 23.78
CA ASP A 4 -22.73 -16.69 22.42
C ASP A 4 -23.72 -16.11 21.41
N ASN A 5 -24.30 -14.95 21.74
CA ASN A 5 -25.08 -14.19 20.76
C ASN A 5 -24.14 -13.25 19.97
N PRO A 6 -23.92 -13.47 18.65
CA PRO A 6 -23.04 -12.64 17.83
C PRO A 6 -23.51 -11.18 17.77
N LEU A 7 -24.81 -10.93 17.97
CA LEU A 7 -25.36 -9.58 18.06
C LEU A 7 -24.81 -8.80 19.26
N ARG A 8 -24.49 -9.48 20.38
CA ARG A 8 -23.92 -8.82 21.57
C ARG A 8 -22.45 -8.43 21.35
N LYS A 9 -21.70 -9.21 20.57
CA LYS A 9 -20.32 -8.87 20.15
C LYS A 9 -20.33 -7.69 19.18
N ILE A 10 -21.26 -7.67 18.22
CA ILE A 10 -21.48 -6.51 17.34
C ILE A 10 -21.88 -5.29 18.18
N PHE A 11 -22.78 -5.45 19.15
CA PHE A 11 -23.17 -4.37 20.07
C PHE A 11 -22.00 -3.87 20.92
N PHE A 12 -21.08 -4.75 21.31
CA PHE A 12 -19.87 -4.41 22.05
C PHE A 12 -18.87 -3.63 21.19
N PHE A 13 -18.73 -3.99 19.90
CA PHE A 13 -17.91 -3.22 18.96
C PHE A 13 -18.54 -1.86 18.63
N THR A 14 -19.87 -1.77 18.51
CA THR A 14 -20.55 -0.48 18.37
C THR A 14 -20.50 0.34 19.65
N SER A 15 -20.51 -0.28 20.84
CA SER A 15 -20.40 0.44 22.11
C SER A 15 -18.98 0.87 22.43
N LEU A 16 -17.95 0.20 21.90
CA LEU A 16 -16.56 0.67 21.98
C LEU A 16 -16.31 1.84 21.01
N ALA A 17 -17.00 1.87 19.85
CA ALA A 17 -17.11 3.06 19.01
C ALA A 17 -17.95 4.17 19.68
N PHE A 18 -18.74 3.82 20.70
CA PHE A 18 -19.49 4.71 21.59
C PHE A 18 -18.83 4.79 22.97
N TYR A 19 -17.50 4.77 23.06
CA TYR A 19 -16.84 5.35 24.23
C TYR A 19 -17.16 6.84 24.19
N GLN A 20 -18.19 7.21 24.95
CA GLN A 20 -18.69 8.55 25.10
C GLN A 20 -17.96 9.12 26.33
N PRO A 21 -16.77 9.75 26.17
CA PRO A 21 -16.35 10.67 27.20
C PRO A 21 -17.44 11.74 27.23
N GLU A 22 -17.93 12.08 28.42
CA GLU A 22 -18.96 13.10 28.65
C GLU A 22 -18.80 14.23 27.64
N ILE A 23 -19.73 14.29 26.68
CA ILE A 23 -19.61 15.20 25.53
C ILE A 23 -20.05 16.57 26.04
N PRO A 24 -19.14 17.54 26.24
CA PRO A 24 -19.55 18.93 26.41
C PRO A 24 -20.22 19.36 25.10
N ASP A 25 -21.14 20.33 25.13
CA ASP A 25 -22.11 20.74 24.09
C ASP A 25 -21.55 20.89 22.65
N THR A 26 -21.02 19.81 22.09
CA THR A 26 -20.35 19.82 20.80
C THR A 26 -21.41 19.64 19.75
N PRO A 27 -21.47 20.55 18.76
CA PRO A 27 -22.48 20.46 17.73
C PRO A 27 -22.36 19.12 17.01
N PHE A 28 -23.49 18.41 16.88
CA PHE A 28 -23.60 17.10 16.21
C PHE A 28 -22.88 17.05 14.85
N PHE A 29 -22.85 18.18 14.15
CA PHE A 29 -22.11 18.38 12.91
C PHE A 29 -20.60 18.09 13.04
N LEU A 30 -19.92 18.58 14.11
CA LEU A 30 -18.49 18.34 14.32
C LEU A 30 -18.19 16.86 14.61
N ILE A 31 -19.08 16.17 15.33
CA ILE A 31 -18.95 14.73 15.60
C ILE A 31 -19.04 13.95 14.29
N CYS A 32 -20.04 14.25 13.46
CA CYS A 32 -20.24 13.59 12.17
C CYS A 32 -19.06 13.83 11.22
N LEU A 33 -18.57 15.06 11.17
CA LEU A 33 -17.43 15.44 10.32
C LEU A 33 -16.12 14.79 10.81
N THR A 34 -15.89 14.73 12.13
CA THR A 34 -14.72 14.03 12.71
C THR A 34 -14.75 12.54 12.38
N SER A 35 -15.91 11.89 12.54
CA SER A 35 -16.11 10.47 12.21
C SER A 35 -15.86 10.19 10.73
N LEU A 36 -16.35 11.06 9.84
CA LEU A 36 -16.09 10.98 8.39
C LEU A 36 -14.59 10.99 8.08
N TYR A 37 -13.85 11.98 8.58
CA TYR A 37 -12.41 12.09 8.30
C TYR A 37 -11.59 10.95 8.94
N LEU A 38 -12.04 10.41 10.06
CA LEU A 38 -11.41 9.24 10.68
C LEU A 38 -11.59 7.98 9.80
N ALA A 39 -12.80 7.75 9.28
CA ALA A 39 -13.05 6.67 8.32
C ALA A 39 -12.26 6.86 7.02
N LEU A 40 -12.16 8.10 6.54
CA LEU A 40 -11.42 8.44 5.33
C LEU A 40 -9.90 8.18 5.51
N THR A 41 -9.35 8.54 6.67
CA THR A 41 -7.96 8.23 7.05
C THR A 41 -7.71 6.72 7.03
N PHE A 42 -8.63 5.94 7.60
CA PHE A 42 -8.54 4.48 7.60
C PHE A 42 -8.53 3.90 6.17
N ILE A 43 -9.43 4.38 5.30
CA ILE A 43 -9.47 3.95 3.89
C ILE A 43 -8.14 4.24 3.19
N PHE A 44 -7.56 5.43 3.37
CA PHE A 44 -6.28 5.76 2.76
C PHE A 44 -5.12 4.89 3.26
N VAL A 45 -5.10 4.56 4.56
CA VAL A 45 -4.09 3.64 5.12
C VAL A 45 -4.25 2.22 4.53
N CYS A 46 -5.48 1.73 4.35
CA CYS A 46 -5.74 0.45 3.68
C CYS A 46 -5.29 0.47 2.22
N LEU A 47 -5.57 1.56 1.48
CA LEU A 47 -5.14 1.68 0.08
C LEU A 47 -3.61 1.76 -0.03
N ALA A 48 -2.95 2.54 0.83
CA ALA A 48 -1.50 2.65 0.90
C ALA A 48 -0.86 1.29 1.18
N SER A 49 -1.34 0.56 2.19
CA SER A 49 -0.79 -0.74 2.55
C SER A 49 -0.96 -1.77 1.42
N GLY A 50 -2.11 -1.81 0.75
CA GLY A 50 -2.31 -2.66 -0.43
C GLY A 50 -1.31 -2.39 -1.56
N LYS A 51 -1.00 -1.12 -1.83
CA LYS A 51 0.01 -0.73 -2.83
C LYS A 51 1.43 -1.06 -2.39
N LEU A 52 1.77 -0.88 -1.12
CA LEU A 52 3.06 -1.30 -0.55
C LEU A 52 3.26 -2.82 -0.66
N PHE A 53 2.25 -3.61 -0.28
CA PHE A 53 2.32 -5.07 -0.42
C PHE A 53 2.46 -5.50 -1.89
N SER A 54 1.74 -4.86 -2.81
CA SER A 54 1.87 -5.11 -4.25
C SER A 54 3.28 -4.81 -4.78
N CYS A 55 3.93 -3.76 -4.25
CA CYS A 55 5.31 -3.41 -4.58
C CYS A 55 6.32 -4.45 -4.03
N LEU A 56 6.08 -4.96 -2.82
CA LEU A 56 6.94 -5.95 -2.15
C LEU A 56 6.81 -7.36 -2.73
N GLN A 57 5.73 -7.67 -3.45
CA GLN A 57 5.56 -8.97 -4.10
C GLN A 57 6.76 -9.26 -5.01
N VAL A 58 7.41 -10.39 -4.78
CA VAL A 58 8.52 -10.87 -5.61
C VAL A 58 7.92 -11.28 -6.95
N LYS A 59 8.23 -10.52 -8.00
CA LYS A 59 7.91 -10.89 -9.37
C LYS A 59 9.12 -11.62 -9.93
N GLU A 60 8.88 -12.75 -10.59
CA GLU A 60 9.94 -13.42 -11.34
C GLU A 60 10.45 -12.48 -12.43
N VAL A 61 11.76 -12.29 -12.43
CA VAL A 61 12.49 -11.48 -13.39
C VAL A 61 13.29 -12.43 -14.28
N PHE A 62 13.39 -12.09 -15.56
CA PHE A 62 14.14 -12.88 -16.53
C PHE A 62 15.56 -13.15 -16.01
N GLN A 63 15.88 -14.42 -15.81
CA GLN A 63 17.21 -14.84 -15.40
C GLN A 63 18.09 -15.00 -16.63
N VAL A 64 19.37 -14.71 -16.47
CA VAL A 64 20.38 -14.99 -17.49
C VAL A 64 20.44 -16.49 -17.70
N ASN A 65 20.36 -16.96 -18.94
CA ASN A 65 20.44 -18.39 -19.23
C ASN A 65 21.84 -18.92 -18.89
N THR A 66 21.94 -19.78 -17.86
CA THR A 66 23.19 -20.39 -17.40
C THR A 66 23.23 -21.90 -17.67
N GLY A 67 22.28 -22.44 -18.41
CA GLY A 67 22.19 -23.88 -18.71
C GLY A 67 23.09 -24.32 -19.85
N ASP A 68 23.07 -25.62 -20.14
CA ASP A 68 23.86 -26.26 -21.21
C ASP A 68 23.66 -25.61 -22.58
N GLN A 69 22.50 -25.01 -22.83
CA GLN A 69 22.22 -24.24 -24.05
C GLN A 69 23.17 -23.05 -24.26
N MET A 70 23.61 -22.40 -23.18
CA MET A 70 24.58 -21.32 -23.26
C MET A 70 25.98 -21.89 -23.56
N ILE A 71 26.32 -23.05 -23.00
CA ILE A 71 27.58 -23.75 -23.29
C ILE A 71 27.62 -24.16 -24.77
N ASP A 72 26.55 -24.77 -25.28
CA ASP A 72 26.42 -25.15 -26.69
C ASP A 72 26.48 -23.93 -27.62
N TYR A 73 25.90 -22.79 -27.22
CA TYR A 73 25.98 -21.55 -27.98
C TYR A 73 27.43 -21.05 -28.10
N PHE A 74 28.23 -21.17 -27.04
CA PHE A 74 29.65 -20.80 -27.05
C PHE A 74 30.50 -21.75 -27.89
N GLN A 75 30.21 -23.06 -27.85
CA GLN A 75 30.99 -24.07 -28.58
C GLN A 75 30.72 -24.03 -30.09
N ASN A 76 29.49 -23.73 -30.50
CA ASN A 76 29.06 -23.82 -31.89
C ASN A 76 29.18 -22.50 -32.68
N ASN A 77 29.55 -21.39 -32.04
CA ASN A 77 29.61 -20.07 -32.69
C ASN A 77 31.00 -19.43 -32.58
N LYS A 78 31.32 -18.57 -33.56
CA LYS A 78 32.52 -17.73 -33.50
C LYS A 78 32.43 -16.76 -32.32
N ILE A 79 33.56 -16.47 -31.70
CA ILE A 79 33.70 -15.57 -30.55
C ILE A 79 32.97 -14.23 -30.75
N ALA A 80 33.08 -13.60 -31.93
CA ALA A 80 32.40 -12.34 -32.21
C ALA A 80 30.86 -12.45 -32.15
N THR A 81 30.29 -13.56 -32.66
CA THR A 81 28.86 -13.86 -32.60
C THR A 81 28.41 -14.12 -31.15
N VAL A 82 29.26 -14.79 -30.37
CA VAL A 82 29.01 -15.04 -28.95
C VAL A 82 28.90 -13.73 -28.18
N TYR A 83 29.87 -12.83 -28.33
CA TYR A 83 29.86 -11.51 -27.67
C TYR A 83 28.65 -10.66 -28.09
N LEU A 84 28.30 -10.64 -29.38
CA LEU A 84 27.14 -9.89 -29.85
C LEU A 84 25.83 -10.46 -29.29
N GLY A 85 25.70 -11.79 -29.24
CA GLY A 85 24.54 -12.46 -28.66
C GLY A 85 24.38 -12.19 -27.17
N LEU A 86 25.47 -12.24 -26.41
CA LEU A 86 25.49 -11.87 -24.98
C LEU A 86 25.08 -10.42 -24.77
N ALA A 87 25.63 -9.49 -25.57
CA ALA A 87 25.26 -8.08 -25.46
C ALA A 87 23.77 -7.86 -25.70
N HIS A 88 23.18 -8.54 -26.69
CA HIS A 88 21.74 -8.48 -26.94
C HIS A 88 20.91 -9.12 -25.83
N HIS A 89 21.34 -10.29 -25.34
CA HIS A 89 20.67 -10.98 -24.24
C HIS A 89 20.69 -10.15 -22.95
N TYR A 90 21.85 -9.60 -22.58
CA TYR A 90 21.96 -8.70 -21.42
C TYR A 90 21.10 -7.45 -21.59
N LYS A 91 21.06 -6.87 -22.80
CA LYS A 91 20.15 -5.74 -23.06
C LYS A 91 18.70 -6.12 -22.77
N GLN A 92 18.23 -7.28 -23.23
CA GLN A 92 16.86 -7.74 -22.97
C GLN A 92 16.59 -7.98 -21.48
N VAL A 93 17.53 -8.62 -20.79
CA VAL A 93 17.44 -8.84 -19.34
C VAL A 93 17.36 -7.50 -18.61
N ILE A 94 18.29 -6.59 -18.85
CA ILE A 94 18.31 -5.24 -18.23
C ILE A 94 17.01 -4.49 -18.50
N MET A 95 16.49 -4.53 -19.74
CA MET A 95 15.22 -3.89 -20.07
C MET A 95 14.06 -4.48 -19.26
N SER A 96 13.98 -5.81 -19.12
CA SER A 96 12.95 -6.47 -18.32
C SER A 96 13.04 -6.08 -16.83
N TYR A 97 14.25 -6.01 -16.27
CA TYR A 97 14.45 -5.53 -14.90
C TYR A 97 14.02 -4.07 -14.75
N THR A 98 14.37 -3.21 -15.71
CA THR A 98 14.02 -1.78 -15.68
C THR A 98 12.50 -1.60 -15.69
N GLU A 99 11.79 -2.28 -16.59
CA GLU A 99 10.33 -2.22 -16.69
C GLU A 99 9.65 -2.68 -15.38
N LYS A 100 10.10 -3.79 -14.80
CA LYS A 100 9.55 -4.29 -13.52
C LYS A 100 9.86 -3.36 -12.36
N ASN A 101 11.02 -2.72 -12.36
CA ASN A 101 11.40 -1.77 -11.32
C ASN A 101 10.59 -0.46 -11.44
N ASP A 102 10.36 0.03 -12.66
CA ASP A 102 9.52 1.20 -12.91
C ASP A 102 8.06 0.95 -12.47
N GLU A 103 7.54 -0.25 -12.71
CA GLU A 103 6.21 -0.65 -12.23
C GLU A 103 6.15 -0.60 -10.68
N LYS A 104 7.17 -1.12 -10.00
CA LYS A 104 7.29 -1.07 -8.53
C LYS A 104 7.42 0.37 -8.03
N ALA A 105 8.24 1.19 -8.68
CA ALA A 105 8.41 2.60 -8.34
C ALA A 105 7.08 3.37 -8.45
N ASN A 106 6.28 3.10 -9.49
CA ASN A 106 4.96 3.72 -9.65
C ASN A 106 3.97 3.27 -8.55
N LEU A 107 3.98 1.99 -8.17
CA LEU A 107 3.18 1.51 -7.03
C LEU A 107 3.59 2.18 -5.72
N LEU A 108 4.89 2.37 -5.51
CA LEU A 108 5.45 3.03 -4.34
C LEU A 108 5.07 4.52 -4.29
N HIS A 109 5.17 5.23 -5.41
CA HIS A 109 4.71 6.62 -5.52
C HIS A 109 3.23 6.75 -5.15
N LYS A 110 2.37 5.91 -5.73
CA LYS A 110 0.93 5.90 -5.40
C LYS A 110 0.67 5.58 -3.93
N ALA A 111 1.45 4.68 -3.33
CA ALA A 111 1.34 4.39 -1.91
C ALA A 111 1.68 5.63 -1.06
N PHE A 112 2.74 6.34 -1.41
CA PHE A 112 3.12 7.58 -0.73
C PHE A 112 2.08 8.69 -0.90
N ASP A 113 1.45 8.82 -2.06
CA ASP A 113 0.35 9.76 -2.28
C ASP A 113 -0.81 9.49 -1.30
N TYR A 114 -1.20 8.21 -1.14
CA TYR A 114 -2.23 7.83 -0.16
C TYR A 114 -1.80 8.09 1.29
N ILE A 115 -0.52 7.85 1.63
CA ILE A 115 0.02 8.17 2.97
C ILE A 115 -0.02 9.67 3.23
N GLN A 116 0.33 10.50 2.25
CA GLN A 116 0.29 11.95 2.38
C GLN A 116 -1.14 12.43 2.58
N LEU A 117 -2.10 11.89 1.82
CA LEU A 117 -3.53 12.19 1.99
C LEU A 117 -4.05 11.73 3.36
N ALA A 118 -3.65 10.55 3.84
CA ALA A 118 -3.97 10.06 5.18
C ALA A 118 -3.39 10.97 6.28
N GLY A 119 -2.16 11.44 6.11
CA GLY A 119 -1.54 12.40 7.02
C GLY A 119 -2.31 13.71 7.06
N ALA A 120 -2.68 14.25 5.90
CA ALA A 120 -3.48 15.47 5.82
C ALA A 120 -4.88 15.30 6.47
N SER A 121 -5.56 14.18 6.23
CA SER A 121 -6.86 13.90 6.85
C SER A 121 -6.74 13.75 8.37
N LEU A 122 -5.67 13.14 8.87
CA LEU A 122 -5.41 13.02 10.31
C LEU A 122 -5.16 14.38 10.97
N VAL A 123 -4.42 15.28 10.33
CA VAL A 123 -4.23 16.66 10.84
C VAL A 123 -5.57 17.38 10.96
N ILE A 124 -6.46 17.22 9.97
CA ILE A 124 -7.82 17.78 10.02
C ILE A 124 -8.61 17.20 11.19
N VAL A 125 -8.55 15.88 11.44
CA VAL A 125 -9.19 15.24 12.61
C VAL A 125 -8.72 15.89 13.92
N ILE A 126 -7.41 16.12 14.09
CA ILE A 126 -6.86 16.75 15.29
C ILE A 126 -7.43 18.16 15.48
N ILE A 127 -7.49 18.96 14.42
CA ILE A 127 -8.04 20.32 14.45
C ILE A 127 -9.52 20.28 14.86
N LEU A 128 -10.30 19.36 14.31
CA LEU A 128 -11.73 19.22 14.61
C LEU A 128 -11.98 18.81 16.07
N ILE A 129 -11.16 17.91 16.62
CA ILE A 129 -11.24 17.52 18.03
C ILE A 129 -10.94 18.73 18.94
N ILE A 130 -9.92 19.52 18.61
CA ILE A 130 -9.58 20.74 19.35
C ILE A 130 -10.74 21.74 19.29
N LEU A 131 -11.29 22.00 18.10
CA LEU A 131 -12.44 22.89 17.92
C LEU A 131 -13.67 22.40 18.71
N GLY A 132 -13.94 21.09 18.70
CA GLY A 132 -15.00 20.51 19.51
C GLY A 132 -14.80 20.82 21.00
N LYS A 133 -13.58 20.66 21.52
CA LYS A 133 -13.28 20.99 22.91
C LYS A 133 -13.35 22.48 23.27
N PHE A 134 -13.23 23.38 22.29
CA PHE A 134 -13.29 24.83 22.52
C PHE A 134 -14.71 25.40 22.34
N LEU A 135 -15.55 24.76 21.53
CA LEU A 135 -16.92 25.22 21.24
C LEU A 135 -18.00 24.56 22.10
N GLY A 136 -17.73 23.41 22.72
CA GLY A 136 -18.59 22.78 23.73
C GLY A 136 -18.03 22.97 25.12
#